data_AF-A0A1W1XXG3-F1
#
_entry.id   AF-A0A1W1XXG3-F1
#
_cell.length_a   1.000
_cell.length_b   1.000
_cell.length_c   1.000
_cell.angle_alpha   90.00
_cell.angle_beta   90.00
_cell.angle_gamma   90.00
#
_symmetry.space_group_name_H-M   'P 1'
#
loop_
_entity.id
_entity.type
_entity.pdbx_description
1 polymer ?
#
loop_
_entity_poly.entity_id
_entity_poly.type
_entity_poly.pdbx_seq_one_letter_code
_entity_poly.pdbx_strand_id
1 'polypeptide(L)'
;MRLYLHIVAYMVAWSIGITMALHVPSGEVRAANTLDESVYSGKEEGWFFYKDPVDQEQKQEEQKEPPASLPVQETESPKKFERQSVLVSQPEKPKPLSVRWIRENLPKLLDTAIDDPTPENVAAYLYAHRIMMDKAQNFAKVSYRVSRLDPLLNEETRFPFSNAMRAGFFRLQNEAKKAALKEDIARKAG
;
A
#
# COMPACT_ATOMS: atom_id res chain seq x y z
N MET A 1 45.62 31.79 -17.41
CA MET A 1 46.22 31.42 -16.10
C MET A 1 45.95 32.41 -14.95
N ARG A 2 45.13 33.47 -15.12
CA ARG A 2 44.80 34.41 -14.01
C ARG A 2 43.43 34.20 -13.36
N LEU A 3 42.59 33.28 -13.87
CA LEU A 3 41.26 33.02 -13.30
C LEU A 3 41.20 31.79 -12.37
N TYR A 4 42.16 30.87 -12.48
CA TYR A 4 42.23 29.66 -11.65
C TYR A 4 42.80 29.91 -10.24
N LEU A 5 43.55 31.00 -10.07
CA LEU A 5 44.21 31.32 -8.79
C LEU A 5 43.21 31.84 -7.73
N HIS A 6 42.07 32.40 -8.15
CA HIS A 6 41.08 32.92 -7.21
C HIS A 6 40.14 31.84 -6.65
N ILE A 7 39.94 30.73 -7.37
CA ILE A 7 39.03 29.66 -6.95
C ILE A 7 39.71 28.74 -5.92
N VAL A 8 41.02 28.48 -6.06
CA VAL A 8 41.77 27.63 -5.12
C VAL A 8 42.01 28.35 -3.78
N ALA A 9 42.13 29.68 -3.77
CA ALA A 9 42.32 30.46 -2.55
C ALA A 9 41.09 30.49 -1.63
N TYR A 10 39.88 30.32 -2.17
CA TYR A 10 38.65 30.34 -1.37
C TYR A 10 38.31 29.01 -0.69
N MET A 11 38.92 27.89 -1.09
CA MET A 11 38.64 26.57 -0.49
C MET A 11 39.50 26.20 0.72
N VAL A 12 40.55 26.98 1.05
CA VAL A 12 41.41 26.72 2.22
C VAL A 12 41.00 27.58 3.44
N ALA A 13 40.09 28.54 3.26
CA ALA A 13 39.70 29.50 4.31
C ALA A 13 38.48 29.09 5.16
N TRP A 14 37.95 27.87 5.02
CA TRP A 14 36.84 27.35 5.84
C TRP A 14 37.26 26.09 6.58
N SER A 15 38.30 26.17 7.41
CA SER A 15 38.74 25.03 8.22
C SER A 15 39.42 25.40 9.54
N ILE A 16 39.14 26.58 10.11
CA ILE A 16 39.64 26.93 11.44
C ILE A 16 38.60 27.75 12.18
N GLY A 17 38.06 27.16 13.26
CA GLY A 17 37.29 27.89 14.27
C GLY A 17 35.98 27.21 14.61
N ILE A 18 36.02 26.29 15.58
CA ILE A 18 35.17 26.25 16.78
C ILE A 18 35.74 25.11 17.65
N THR A 19 36.59 25.48 18.61
CA THR A 19 37.00 24.61 19.73
C THR A 19 37.11 25.51 20.96
N MET A 20 36.03 25.58 21.75
CA MET A 20 35.89 26.11 23.13
C MET A 20 34.39 26.38 23.35
N ALA A 21 33.72 26.04 24.44
CA ALA A 21 34.08 25.41 25.70
C ALA A 21 32.79 24.82 26.29
N LEU A 22 32.88 23.61 26.85
CA LEU A 22 31.84 23.03 27.72
C LEU A 22 31.97 23.66 29.11
N HIS A 23 31.01 24.50 29.49
CA HIS A 23 30.73 24.79 30.90
C HIS A 23 29.23 25.07 31.09
N VAL A 24 28.48 24.01 31.40
CA VAL A 24 27.11 24.10 31.89
C VAL A 24 27.20 23.99 33.41
N PRO A 25 26.84 25.02 34.19
CA PRO A 25 26.81 24.93 35.64
C PRO A 25 25.63 24.06 36.08
N SER A 26 25.93 23.11 36.96
CA SER A 26 25.01 22.16 37.58
C SER A 26 23.93 22.88 38.39
N GLY A 27 22.71 22.92 37.86
CA GLY A 27 21.48 23.25 38.59
C GLY A 27 20.83 21.97 39.11
N GLU A 28 20.73 21.86 40.42
CA GLU A 28 20.15 20.76 41.17
C GLU A 28 18.63 20.64 40.91
N VAL A 29 18.17 19.59 40.24
CA VAL A 29 16.74 19.27 40.07
C VAL A 29 16.37 18.17 41.05
N ARG A 30 15.75 18.55 42.18
CA ARG A 30 15.08 17.61 43.08
C ARG A 30 13.79 17.12 42.41
N ALA A 31 13.77 15.85 42.03
CA ALA A 31 12.56 15.16 41.61
C ALA A 31 11.85 14.54 42.83
N ALA A 32 10.54 14.75 42.94
CA ALA A 32 9.67 13.88 43.74
C ALA A 32 8.25 13.82 43.13
N ASN A 33 8.03 12.76 42.35
CA ASN A 33 6.86 11.87 42.28
C ASN A 33 5.43 12.45 42.24
N THR A 34 4.85 12.51 41.04
CA THR A 34 3.38 12.44 40.81
C THR A 34 3.00 11.75 39.48
N LEU A 35 3.77 10.77 38.97
CA LEU A 35 3.59 10.25 37.60
C LEU A 35 3.25 8.76 37.45
N ASP A 36 2.89 8.01 38.48
CA ASP A 36 2.81 6.54 38.34
C ASP A 36 1.41 5.91 38.22
N GLU A 37 0.32 6.64 38.47
CA GLU A 37 -1.03 6.01 38.47
C GLU A 37 -1.78 6.14 37.13
N SER A 38 -1.49 7.14 36.30
CA SER A 38 -2.25 7.41 35.06
C SER A 38 -1.82 6.55 33.86
N VAL A 39 -0.60 6.02 33.87
CA VAL A 39 -0.02 5.27 32.74
C VAL A 39 -0.48 3.80 32.71
N TYR A 40 -0.94 3.26 33.86
CA TYR A 40 -1.33 1.86 33.97
C TYR A 40 -2.83 1.59 33.78
N SER A 41 -3.67 2.61 33.84
CA SER A 41 -5.13 2.42 33.84
C SER A 41 -5.75 2.14 32.46
N GLY A 42 -5.00 2.31 31.35
CA GLY A 42 -5.48 2.09 29.98
C GLY A 42 -4.99 0.78 29.33
N LYS A 43 -4.31 -0.09 30.07
CA LYS A 43 -3.62 -1.28 29.51
C LYS A 43 -4.56 -2.39 29.02
N GLU A 44 -5.84 -2.34 29.38
CA GLU A 44 -6.86 -3.29 28.93
C GLU A 44 -7.65 -2.80 27.72
N GLU A 45 -7.47 -1.54 27.34
CA GLU A 45 -8.07 -1.01 26.12
C GLU A 45 -7.11 -1.30 24.96
N GLY A 46 -7.45 -2.29 24.12
CA GLY A 46 -6.66 -2.66 22.94
C GLY A 46 -6.47 -1.51 21.93
N TRP A 47 -5.88 -1.81 20.77
CA TRP A 47 -5.67 -0.84 19.68
C TRP A 47 -7.00 -0.44 19.01
N PHE A 48 -7.82 0.34 19.71
CA PHE A 48 -9.06 0.91 19.21
C PHE A 48 -8.77 2.28 18.60
N PHE A 49 -8.45 2.32 17.31
CA PHE A 49 -8.21 3.59 16.60
C PHE A 49 -9.49 4.40 16.34
N TYR A 50 -10.67 3.81 16.56
CA TYR A 50 -11.96 4.48 16.48
C TYR A 50 -12.84 4.01 17.63
N LYS A 51 -12.86 4.77 18.73
CA LYS A 51 -14.03 4.80 19.61
C LYS A 51 -15.00 5.77 18.94
N ASP A 52 -15.90 5.26 18.13
CA ASP A 52 -16.98 6.08 17.58
C ASP A 52 -17.75 6.69 18.75
N PRO A 53 -17.84 8.03 18.89
CA PRO A 53 -18.87 8.60 19.74
C PRO A 53 -20.20 8.13 19.18
N VAL A 54 -21.00 7.49 20.02
CA VAL A 54 -22.36 7.09 19.67
C VAL A 54 -23.19 8.37 19.54
N ASP A 55 -23.15 8.98 18.36
CA ASP A 55 -24.14 9.98 17.94
C ASP A 55 -25.38 9.21 17.49
N GLN A 56 -26.25 8.98 18.46
CA GLN A 56 -27.53 8.29 18.34
C GLN A 56 -28.63 9.13 17.65
N GLU A 57 -28.29 10.22 16.98
CA GLU A 57 -29.28 11.21 16.53
C GLU A 57 -29.08 11.57 15.05
N GLN A 58 -29.48 10.65 14.16
CA GLN A 58 -30.04 10.96 12.83
C GLN A 58 -30.59 9.67 12.19
N LYS A 59 -31.53 9.03 12.89
CA LYS A 59 -32.33 7.90 12.38
C LYS A 59 -33.70 8.35 11.82
N GLN A 60 -33.79 9.56 11.28
CA GLN A 60 -34.97 10.05 10.59
C GLN A 60 -34.55 11.03 9.49
N GLU A 61 -34.28 10.49 8.29
CA GLU A 61 -34.80 11.11 7.07
C GLU A 61 -34.78 10.12 5.90
N GLU A 62 -35.96 9.97 5.31
CA GLU A 62 -36.14 9.72 3.88
C GLU A 62 -35.92 8.30 3.31
N GLN A 63 -36.68 7.34 3.85
CA GLN A 63 -37.06 6.15 3.10
C GLN A 63 -38.16 6.49 2.08
N LYS A 64 -37.75 7.05 0.94
CA LYS A 64 -38.59 7.08 -0.27
C LYS A 64 -38.65 5.69 -0.87
N GLU A 65 -39.87 5.23 -1.10
CA GLU A 65 -40.22 3.93 -1.66
C GLU A 65 -39.54 3.70 -3.03
N PRO A 66 -38.98 2.51 -3.28
CA PRO A 66 -38.45 2.16 -4.60
C PRO A 66 -39.60 1.85 -5.57
N PRO A 67 -39.70 2.50 -6.74
CA PRO A 67 -40.64 2.08 -7.76
C PRO A 67 -40.21 0.74 -8.38
N ALA A 68 -41.08 -0.25 -8.18
CA ALA A 68 -41.40 -1.41 -9.00
C ALA A 68 -40.33 -1.94 -9.98
N SER A 69 -39.79 -3.10 -9.63
CA SER A 69 -39.16 -4.06 -10.53
C SER A 69 -40.14 -4.67 -11.54
N LEU A 70 -39.76 -4.67 -12.82
CA LEU A 70 -40.29 -5.51 -13.90
C LEU A 70 -39.07 -6.07 -14.70
N PRO A 71 -39.19 -7.18 -15.45
CA PRO A 71 -38.77 -8.50 -14.97
C PRO A 71 -37.57 -9.10 -15.75
N VAL A 72 -36.81 -9.93 -15.02
CA VAL A 72 -36.30 -11.27 -15.37
C VAL A 72 -35.81 -11.54 -16.82
N GLN A 73 -34.50 -11.82 -16.88
CA GLN A 73 -33.77 -12.75 -17.77
C GLN A 73 -33.72 -12.45 -19.28
N GLU A 74 -32.51 -12.12 -19.72
CA GLU A 74 -31.93 -12.78 -20.89
C GLU A 74 -30.55 -13.34 -20.48
N THR A 75 -30.46 -14.66 -20.51
CA THR A 75 -29.25 -15.44 -20.30
C THR A 75 -28.40 -15.34 -21.57
N GLU A 76 -27.53 -14.35 -21.66
CA GLU A 76 -26.50 -14.36 -22.69
C GLU A 76 -25.30 -15.22 -22.25
N SER A 77 -25.21 -16.36 -22.92
CA SER A 77 -24.11 -17.32 -22.90
C SER A 77 -22.72 -16.65 -22.95
N PRO A 78 -21.67 -17.31 -22.42
CA PRO A 78 -20.34 -16.71 -22.32
C PRO A 78 -19.80 -16.47 -23.72
N LYS A 79 -19.78 -15.20 -24.14
CA LYS A 79 -19.12 -14.77 -25.37
C LYS A 79 -17.65 -15.12 -25.21
N LYS A 80 -17.28 -16.19 -25.92
CA LYS A 80 -15.93 -16.68 -26.21
C LYS A 80 -14.96 -15.50 -26.13
N PHE A 81 -14.01 -15.59 -25.22
CA PHE A 81 -12.87 -14.70 -25.08
C PHE A 81 -12.11 -14.73 -26.41
N GLU A 82 -12.51 -13.88 -27.35
CA GLU A 82 -11.76 -13.63 -28.56
C GLU A 82 -10.48 -12.96 -28.12
N ARG A 83 -9.46 -13.80 -27.96
CA ARG A 83 -8.06 -13.46 -27.92
C ARG A 83 -7.81 -12.53 -29.10
N GLN A 84 -7.87 -11.22 -28.86
CA GLN A 84 -7.53 -10.20 -29.83
C GLN A 84 -6.11 -10.49 -30.29
N SER A 85 -6.02 -11.04 -31.50
CA SER A 85 -4.78 -11.30 -32.20
C SER A 85 -4.06 -9.97 -32.32
N VAL A 86 -2.84 -9.92 -31.79
CA VAL A 86 -1.90 -8.82 -31.95
C VAL A 86 -1.63 -8.65 -33.44
N LEU A 87 -2.40 -7.78 -34.08
CA LEU A 87 -2.02 -7.18 -35.35
C LEU A 87 -1.15 -5.98 -35.02
N VAL A 88 0.13 -6.09 -35.34
CA VAL A 88 1.10 -5.01 -35.30
C VAL A 88 0.68 -4.00 -36.38
N SER A 89 -0.10 -3.00 -36.00
CA SER A 89 -0.31 -1.77 -36.77
C SER A 89 0.60 -0.67 -36.22
N GLN A 90 0.89 0.33 -37.06
CA GLN A 90 1.70 1.54 -36.82
C GLN A 90 1.54 2.14 -35.41
N PRO A 91 2.46 3.02 -34.94
CA PRO A 91 2.31 3.67 -33.63
C PRO A 91 1.05 4.55 -33.63
N GLU A 92 -0.10 3.95 -33.38
CA GLU A 92 -1.35 4.63 -33.11
C GLU A 92 -1.12 5.42 -31.84
N LYS A 93 -1.42 6.73 -31.92
CA LYS A 93 -1.43 7.60 -30.74
C LYS A 93 -2.27 6.89 -29.67
N PRO A 94 -1.80 6.82 -28.42
CA PRO A 94 -2.48 6.07 -27.39
C PRO A 94 -3.91 6.62 -27.24
N LYS A 95 -4.90 5.72 -27.26
CA LYS A 95 -6.31 6.09 -27.09
C LYS A 95 -6.46 7.00 -25.86
N PRO A 96 -7.21 8.12 -25.95
CA PRO A 96 -7.38 9.03 -24.83
C PRO A 96 -7.89 8.27 -23.59
N LEU A 97 -7.36 8.64 -22.42
CA LEU A 97 -7.69 8.01 -21.14
C LEU A 97 -7.40 6.49 -21.07
N SER A 98 -6.58 5.96 -21.98
CA SER A 98 -5.96 4.64 -21.80
C SER A 98 -4.85 4.70 -20.73
N VAL A 99 -4.46 3.56 -20.16
CA VAL A 99 -3.36 3.53 -19.17
C VAL A 99 -2.06 4.07 -19.76
N ARG A 100 -1.78 3.78 -21.04
CA ARG A 100 -0.62 4.32 -21.75
C ARG A 100 -0.70 5.85 -21.86
N TRP A 101 -1.87 6.36 -22.28
CA TRP A 101 -2.10 7.79 -22.37
C TRP A 101 -1.96 8.48 -21.01
N ILE A 102 -2.55 7.92 -19.95
CA ILE A 102 -2.47 8.48 -18.58
C ILE A 102 -1.03 8.52 -18.12
N ARG A 103 -0.25 7.44 -18.32
CA ARG A 103 1.17 7.40 -17.92
C ARG A 103 2.00 8.50 -18.57
N GLU A 104 1.72 8.82 -19.83
CA GLU A 104 2.46 9.83 -20.60
C GLU A 104 1.98 11.27 -20.36
N ASN A 105 0.69 11.47 -20.04
CA ASN A 105 0.07 12.80 -19.97
C ASN A 105 -0.23 13.27 -18.54
N LEU A 106 -0.42 12.36 -17.57
CA LEU A 106 -0.69 12.74 -16.19
C LEU A 106 0.42 13.61 -15.56
N PRO A 107 1.72 13.32 -15.76
CA PRO A 107 2.79 14.20 -15.28
C PRO A 107 2.72 15.59 -15.93
N LYS A 108 2.41 15.69 -17.23
CA LYS A 108 2.30 16.98 -17.93
C LYS A 108 1.14 17.82 -17.42
N LEU A 109 0.01 17.17 -17.14
CA LEU A 109 -1.15 17.82 -16.52
C LEU A 109 -0.82 18.30 -15.11
N LEU A 110 -0.03 17.53 -14.36
CA LEU A 110 0.45 17.92 -13.04
C LEU A 110 1.38 19.14 -13.13
N ASP A 111 2.39 19.10 -14.00
CA ASP A 111 3.34 20.20 -14.20
C ASP A 111 2.57 21.48 -14.61
N THR A 112 1.63 21.38 -15.55
CA THR A 112 0.80 22.52 -15.98
C THR A 112 -0.06 23.07 -14.84
N ALA A 113 -0.63 22.20 -14.00
CA ALA A 113 -1.43 22.62 -12.85
C ALA A 113 -0.59 23.27 -11.73
N ILE A 114 0.69 22.90 -11.62
CA ILE A 114 1.63 23.50 -10.66
C ILE A 114 2.13 24.85 -11.18
N ASP A 115 2.54 24.91 -12.45
CA ASP A 115 3.08 26.12 -13.08
C ASP A 115 2.01 27.20 -13.28
N ASP A 116 0.79 26.80 -13.62
CA ASP A 116 -0.36 27.69 -13.82
C ASP A 116 -1.62 27.12 -13.13
N PRO A 117 -1.85 27.46 -11.85
CA PRO A 117 -2.92 26.87 -11.03
C PRO A 117 -4.30 27.49 -11.33
N THR A 118 -4.75 27.39 -12.59
CA THR A 118 -6.12 27.74 -12.98
C THR A 118 -7.10 26.63 -12.56
N PRO A 119 -8.39 26.97 -12.32
CA PRO A 119 -9.42 25.97 -12.02
C PRO A 119 -9.48 24.83 -13.06
N GLU A 120 -9.28 25.17 -14.33
CA GLU A 120 -9.32 24.25 -15.46
C GLU A 120 -8.12 23.28 -15.45
N ASN A 121 -6.90 23.79 -15.23
CA ASN A 121 -5.69 22.96 -15.21
C ASN A 121 -5.70 21.99 -14.03
N VAL A 122 -6.08 22.48 -12.84
CA VAL A 122 -6.21 21.65 -11.63
C VAL A 122 -7.30 20.60 -11.84
N ALA A 123 -8.47 20.99 -12.38
CA ALA A 123 -9.54 20.04 -12.67
C ALA A 123 -9.12 18.97 -13.67
N ALA A 124 -8.39 19.35 -14.74
CA ALA A 124 -7.91 18.40 -15.75
C ALA A 124 -7.01 17.32 -15.13
N TYR A 125 -6.08 17.70 -14.25
CA TYR A 125 -5.26 16.75 -13.49
C TYR A 125 -6.13 15.86 -12.59
N LEU A 126 -7.05 16.43 -11.81
CA LEU A 126 -7.89 15.68 -10.88
C LEU A 126 -8.79 14.66 -11.59
N TYR A 127 -9.37 15.02 -12.74
CA TYR A 127 -10.16 14.07 -13.54
C TYR A 127 -9.31 12.93 -14.10
N ALA A 128 -8.12 13.23 -14.63
CA ALA A 128 -7.20 12.21 -15.11
C ALA A 128 -6.75 11.27 -13.97
N HIS A 129 -6.46 11.82 -12.80
CA HIS A 129 -6.12 11.06 -11.59
C HIS A 129 -7.28 10.17 -11.13
N ARG A 130 -8.52 10.67 -11.14
CA ARG A 130 -9.72 9.87 -10.80
C ARG A 130 -9.86 8.66 -11.71
N ILE A 131 -9.73 8.86 -13.02
CA ILE A 131 -9.83 7.78 -14.01
C ILE A 131 -8.71 6.75 -13.80
N MET A 132 -7.51 7.19 -13.42
CA MET A 132 -6.42 6.29 -13.05
C MET A 132 -6.81 5.42 -11.85
N MET A 133 -7.39 6.01 -10.80
CA MET A 133 -7.86 5.28 -9.62
C MET A 133 -8.97 4.29 -9.95
N ASP A 134 -9.95 4.67 -10.78
CA ASP A 134 -11.03 3.78 -11.20
C ASP A 134 -10.47 2.54 -11.95
N LYS A 135 -9.46 2.74 -12.80
CA LYS A 135 -8.76 1.64 -13.47
C LYS A 135 -7.96 0.78 -12.51
N ALA A 136 -7.28 1.39 -11.54
CA ALA A 136 -6.54 0.68 -10.50
C ALA A 136 -7.47 -0.19 -9.64
N GLN A 137 -8.65 0.32 -9.29
CA GLN A 137 -9.67 -0.44 -8.57
C GLN A 137 -10.16 -1.64 -9.37
N ASN A 138 -10.41 -1.46 -10.68
CA ASN A 138 -10.81 -2.57 -11.55
C ASN A 138 -9.71 -3.64 -11.66
N PHE A 139 -8.45 -3.22 -11.77
CA PHE A 139 -7.31 -4.14 -11.70
C PHE A 139 -7.28 -4.88 -10.37
N ALA A 140 -7.36 -4.18 -9.24
CA ALA A 140 -7.33 -4.79 -7.91
C ALA A 140 -8.41 -5.87 -7.72
N LYS A 141 -9.65 -5.61 -8.17
CA LYS A 141 -10.75 -6.58 -8.13
C LYS A 141 -10.42 -7.86 -8.90
N VAL A 142 -9.87 -7.73 -10.10
CA VAL A 142 -9.53 -8.89 -10.94
C VAL A 142 -8.30 -9.61 -10.39
N SER A 143 -7.27 -8.88 -9.96
CA SER A 143 -6.05 -9.44 -9.38
C SER A 143 -6.33 -10.25 -8.12
N TYR A 144 -7.20 -9.75 -7.24
CA TYR A 144 -7.67 -10.50 -6.08
C TYR A 144 -8.34 -11.81 -6.48
N ARG A 145 -9.25 -11.76 -7.47
CA ARG A 145 -9.93 -12.95 -7.97
C ARG A 145 -8.95 -13.97 -8.57
N VAL A 146 -8.02 -13.51 -9.40
CA VAL A 146 -7.02 -14.38 -10.06
C VAL A 146 -6.11 -15.02 -9.02
N SER A 147 -5.59 -14.26 -8.05
CA SER A 147 -4.74 -14.81 -6.99
C SER A 147 -5.45 -15.88 -6.18
N ARG A 148 -6.74 -15.73 -5.90
CA ARG A 148 -7.49 -16.74 -5.14
C ARG A 148 -7.83 -18.00 -5.94
N LEU A 149 -8.10 -17.86 -7.24
CA LEU A 149 -8.55 -18.97 -8.08
C LEU A 149 -7.40 -19.79 -8.67
N ASP A 150 -6.24 -19.18 -8.91
CA ASP A 150 -5.06 -19.87 -9.42
C ASP A 150 -4.26 -20.47 -8.25
N PRO A 151 -4.13 -21.81 -8.12
CA PRO A 151 -3.39 -22.43 -7.03
C PRO A 151 -1.92 -21.98 -6.94
N LEU A 152 -1.30 -21.58 -8.05
CA LEU A 152 0.09 -21.11 -8.06
C LEU A 152 0.23 -19.67 -7.54
N LEU A 153 -0.83 -18.88 -7.61
CA LEU A 153 -0.90 -17.51 -7.10
C LEU A 153 -1.67 -17.42 -5.77
N ASN A 154 -2.25 -18.54 -5.31
CA ASN A 154 -3.07 -18.59 -4.12
C ASN A 154 -2.25 -18.86 -2.87
N GLU A 155 -2.06 -17.81 -2.07
CA GLU A 155 -1.37 -17.90 -0.77
C GLU A 155 -2.07 -18.82 0.22
N GLU A 156 -3.40 -19.03 0.13
CA GLU A 156 -4.15 -19.95 1.00
C GLU A 156 -3.72 -21.41 0.80
N THR A 157 -3.16 -21.75 -0.37
CA THR A 157 -2.68 -23.11 -0.66
C THR A 157 -1.30 -23.37 -0.05
N ARG A 158 -0.55 -22.30 0.28
CA ARG A 158 0.83 -22.42 0.78
C ARG A 158 0.89 -22.84 2.25
N PHE A 159 -0.05 -22.37 3.07
CA PHE A 159 -0.18 -22.78 4.46
C PHE A 159 -1.65 -22.81 4.88
N PRO A 160 -2.05 -23.79 5.71
CA PRO A 160 -3.41 -23.83 6.23
C PRO A 160 -3.74 -22.55 7.01
N PHE A 161 -4.89 -21.94 6.72
CA PHE A 161 -5.31 -20.68 7.34
C PHE A 161 -5.95 -20.86 8.73
N SER A 162 -6.53 -22.03 9.02
CA SER A 162 -7.19 -22.29 10.31
C SER A 162 -6.23 -22.87 11.36
N ASN A 163 -6.41 -22.49 12.64
CA ASN A 163 -5.57 -22.99 13.74
C ASN A 163 -5.59 -24.53 13.86
N ALA A 164 -6.76 -25.15 13.67
CA ALA A 164 -6.90 -26.60 13.71
C ALA A 164 -6.14 -27.29 12.55
N MET A 165 -6.25 -26.78 11.32
CA MET A 165 -5.51 -27.32 10.19
C MET A 165 -4.00 -27.07 10.31
N ARG A 166 -3.57 -25.92 10.87
CA ARG A 166 -2.16 -25.63 11.19
C ARG A 166 -1.59 -26.65 12.16
N ALA A 167 -2.31 -26.96 13.25
CA ALA A 167 -1.88 -27.96 14.22
C ALA A 167 -1.69 -29.35 13.57
N GLY A 168 -2.63 -29.77 12.71
CA GLY A 168 -2.51 -31.02 11.95
C GLY A 168 -1.32 -31.01 10.98
N PHE A 169 -1.16 -29.93 10.21
CA PHE A 169 -0.07 -29.76 9.25
C PHE A 169 1.31 -29.77 9.92
N PHE A 170 1.48 -29.10 11.05
CA PHE A 170 2.74 -29.12 11.81
C PHE A 170 3.04 -30.49 12.41
N ARG A 171 2.03 -31.25 12.84
CA ARG A 171 2.22 -32.64 13.29
C ARG A 171 2.74 -33.51 12.14
N LEU A 172 2.09 -33.46 10.98
CA LEU A 172 2.50 -34.21 9.79
C LEU A 172 3.94 -33.85 9.36
N GLN A 173 4.27 -32.55 9.33
CA GLN A 173 5.64 -32.12 9.00
C GLN A 173 6.67 -32.62 10.01
N ASN A 174 6.36 -32.55 11.32
CA ASN A 174 7.28 -33.02 12.35
C ASN A 174 7.47 -34.55 12.29
N GLU A 175 6.44 -35.30 11.94
CA GLU A 175 6.53 -36.75 11.73
C GLU A 175 7.39 -37.09 10.51
N ALA A 176 7.17 -36.42 9.36
CA ALA A 176 7.99 -36.59 8.17
C ALA A 176 9.46 -36.24 8.43
N LYS A 177 9.74 -35.14 9.14
CA LYS A 177 11.10 -34.77 9.58
C LYS A 177 11.75 -35.85 10.45
N LYS A 178 11.01 -36.40 11.41
CA LYS A 178 11.50 -37.48 12.27
C LYS A 178 11.79 -38.75 11.46
N ALA A 179 10.96 -39.09 10.48
CA ALA A 179 11.17 -40.24 9.61
C ALA A 179 12.44 -40.08 8.76
N ALA A 180 12.61 -38.95 8.08
CA ALA A 180 13.82 -38.65 7.31
C ALA A 180 15.09 -38.68 8.17
N LEU A 181 15.04 -38.11 9.38
CA LEU A 181 16.16 -38.15 10.32
C LEU A 181 16.52 -39.59 10.72
N LYS A 182 15.52 -40.47 10.90
CA LYS A 182 15.77 -41.89 11.20
C LYS A 182 16.46 -42.58 10.02
N GLU A 183 16.02 -42.33 8.80
CA GLU A 183 16.65 -42.88 7.59
C GLU A 183 18.10 -42.39 7.43
N ASP A 184 18.36 -41.10 7.65
CA ASP A 184 19.71 -40.52 7.61
C ASP A 184 20.64 -41.10 8.68
N ILE A 185 20.13 -41.30 9.90
CA ILE A 185 20.89 -41.93 10.99
C ILE A 185 21.17 -43.39 10.65
N ALA A 186 20.17 -44.15 10.16
CA ALA A 186 20.34 -45.54 9.77
C ALA A 186 21.39 -45.71 8.66
N ARG A 187 21.39 -44.82 7.66
CA ARG A 187 22.39 -44.80 6.58
C ARG A 187 23.79 -44.45 7.07
N LYS A 188 23.94 -43.62 8.11
CA LYS A 188 25.25 -43.26 8.68
C LYS A 188 25.79 -44.30 9.66
N ALA A 189 24.91 -45.14 10.22
CA ALA A 189 25.26 -46.15 11.21
C ALA A 189 25.60 -47.52 10.61
N GLY A 190 25.44 -47.71 9.29
CA GLY A 190 25.89 -48.88 8.53
C GLY A 190 27.00 -48.51 7.56
#